data_AF-W5W9F1-F1
#
_entry.id   AF-W5W9F1-F1
#
_cell.length_a   1.000
_cell.length_b   1.000
_cell.length_c   1.000
_cell.angle_alpha   90.00
_cell.angle_beta   90.00
_cell.angle_gamma   90.00
#
_symmetry.space_group_name_H-M   'P 1'
#
loop_
_entity.id
_entity.type
_entity.pdbx_description
1 polymer ?
#
loop_
_entity_poly.entity_id
_entity_poly.type
_entity_poly.pdbx_seq_one_letter_code
_entity_poly.pdbx_strand_id
1 'polypeptide(L)'
;MSRLLALVALLMLALAPQAAAHDTGHTPADRVGDLRSEMIPSQLPPGVEVRVLENGQALWLRNPTRIDLVVLDTDGAQRYQVGPDGVAVNSALPPEETPAGDISEDHSRQAADPAATAPQWQRQSTEPVVQWHNHFAHWGDAQLPAAAVSDPDHEHLIRAWQVGLEYDGRHYEIRGELRWIPGPSPVAWVFIALALAIGTWLLAFARRERLLVLPTAVLVVSSAWHGAAMLAGRNAEDGRTVLTHDYLPAIAAGLLGVVAVVLLATDRRNGRWFAALAAIGSGAVALLRDSAVWWSSTSVVALPIDLDRVLVSVTAGVSIGLVAALLTTPAPQSTRSEPSSIS
;
A
#
# COMPACT_ATOMS: atom_id res chain seq x y z
N MET A 1 17.54 -19.97 23.97
CA MET A 1 17.91 -19.56 22.59
C MET A 1 17.15 -20.37 21.53
N SER A 2 17.24 -21.71 21.49
CA SER A 2 16.57 -22.54 20.46
C SER A 2 15.04 -22.36 20.38
N ARG A 3 14.34 -22.33 21.51
CA ARG A 3 12.87 -22.10 21.56
C ARG A 3 12.44 -20.71 21.10
N LEU A 4 13.31 -19.71 21.24
CA LEU A 4 13.02 -18.32 20.87
C LEU A 4 13.37 -18.06 19.40
N LEU A 5 14.46 -18.65 18.89
CA LEU A 5 14.74 -18.71 17.45
C LEU A 5 13.63 -19.45 16.71
N ALA A 6 13.11 -20.53 17.29
CA ALA A 6 11.93 -21.21 16.76
C ALA A 6 10.69 -20.30 16.80
N LEU A 7 10.46 -19.53 17.88
CA LEU A 7 9.33 -18.61 17.97
C LEU A 7 9.46 -17.43 16.99
N VAL A 8 10.65 -16.85 16.84
CA VAL A 8 10.93 -15.77 15.89
C VAL A 8 10.85 -16.28 14.45
N ALA A 9 11.32 -17.49 14.17
CA ALA A 9 11.14 -18.15 12.89
C ALA A 9 9.66 -18.47 12.62
N LEU A 10 8.90 -18.90 13.64
CA LEU A 10 7.46 -19.13 13.53
C LEU A 10 6.70 -17.82 13.30
N LEU A 11 7.11 -16.73 13.97
CA LEU A 11 6.55 -15.39 13.79
C LEU A 11 6.91 -14.86 12.40
N MET A 12 8.14 -15.05 11.95
CA MET A 12 8.59 -14.71 10.60
C MET A 12 7.87 -15.55 9.52
N LEU A 13 7.51 -16.80 9.80
CA LEU A 13 6.68 -17.63 8.92
C LEU A 13 5.19 -17.26 8.97
N ALA A 14 4.71 -16.76 10.12
CA ALA A 14 3.32 -16.34 10.30
C ALA A 14 3.07 -14.89 9.83
N LEU A 15 4.10 -14.04 9.83
CA LEU A 15 4.14 -12.71 9.23
C LEU A 15 4.77 -12.70 7.83
N ALA A 16 5.34 -13.82 7.37
CA ALA A 16 5.57 -14.00 5.94
C ALA A 16 4.20 -13.82 5.31
N PRO A 17 4.04 -12.85 4.40
CA PRO A 17 2.76 -12.65 3.77
C PRO A 17 2.33 -14.00 3.18
N GLN A 18 1.05 -14.30 3.24
CA GLN A 18 0.41 -15.37 2.47
C GLN A 18 0.53 -15.13 0.95
N ALA A 19 1.56 -14.40 0.50
CA ALA A 19 1.88 -14.01 -0.87
C ALA A 19 2.22 -15.20 -1.78
N ALA A 20 2.27 -16.43 -1.26
CA ALA A 20 2.52 -17.61 -2.08
C ALA A 20 1.31 -18.57 -2.15
N ALA A 21 0.20 -18.31 -1.45
CA ALA A 21 -0.88 -19.28 -1.36
C ALA A 21 -2.16 -18.88 -2.09
N HIS A 22 -2.55 -17.60 -2.11
CA HIS A 22 -3.70 -17.10 -2.87
C HIS A 22 -3.30 -15.83 -3.61
N ASP A 23 -3.36 -15.92 -4.94
CA ASP A 23 -2.90 -14.95 -5.93
C ASP A 23 -1.37 -14.81 -6.02
N THR A 24 -0.86 -14.86 -7.24
CA THR A 24 0.59 -14.83 -7.52
C THR A 24 1.20 -13.58 -6.90
N GLY A 25 2.00 -13.75 -5.84
CA GLY A 25 2.57 -12.72 -4.95
C GLY A 25 3.29 -11.56 -5.61
N HIS A 26 2.54 -10.73 -6.30
CA HIS A 26 2.89 -9.41 -6.73
C HIS A 26 1.96 -8.50 -5.96
N THR A 27 2.51 -7.58 -5.17
CA THR A 27 1.82 -6.32 -4.95
C THR A 27 1.36 -5.88 -6.35
N PRO A 28 0.04 -5.70 -6.60
CA PRO A 28 -0.45 -5.28 -7.90
C PRO A 28 0.42 -4.11 -8.40
N ALA A 29 0.85 -4.16 -9.67
CA ALA A 29 1.87 -3.26 -10.23
C ALA A 29 1.48 -1.77 -10.16
N ASP A 30 0.24 -1.49 -9.76
CA ASP A 30 -0.38 -0.19 -9.55
C ASP A 30 -0.34 0.31 -8.09
N ARG A 31 -0.10 -0.53 -7.07
CA ARG A 31 -0.04 -0.05 -5.67
C ARG A 31 1.30 0.58 -5.31
N VAL A 32 2.39 -0.03 -5.77
CA VAL A 32 3.74 0.54 -5.76
C VAL A 32 4.43 0.02 -7.01
N GLY A 33 4.63 0.89 -7.99
CA GLY A 33 5.17 0.48 -9.28
C GLY A 33 5.29 1.62 -10.28
N ASP A 34 5.49 1.23 -11.53
CA ASP A 34 5.85 2.14 -12.61
C ASP A 34 4.67 2.44 -13.55
N LEU A 35 3.51 1.82 -13.31
CA LEU A 35 2.28 2.10 -14.05
C LEU A 35 1.52 3.24 -13.40
N ARG A 36 1.31 4.31 -14.16
CA ARG A 36 0.62 5.52 -13.72
C ARG A 36 -0.55 5.82 -14.63
N SER A 37 -1.74 5.86 -14.03
CA SER A 37 -2.96 6.27 -14.72
C SER A 37 -3.30 7.71 -14.35
N GLU A 38 -3.47 8.56 -15.36
CA GLU A 38 -3.78 9.97 -15.16
C GLU A 38 -4.91 10.44 -16.06
N MET A 39 -5.72 11.35 -15.54
CA MET A 39 -6.71 12.06 -16.35
C MET A 39 -6.02 13.16 -17.14
N ILE A 40 -6.27 13.21 -18.45
CA ILE A 40 -5.86 14.34 -19.29
C ILE A 40 -6.97 15.41 -19.29
N PRO A 41 -6.65 16.69 -19.60
CA PRO A 41 -7.64 17.75 -19.62
C PRO A 41 -8.85 17.39 -20.50
N SER A 42 -10.02 17.30 -19.86
CA SER A 42 -11.30 16.94 -20.47
C SER A 42 -12.35 17.97 -20.08
N GLN A 43 -13.31 18.22 -20.97
CA GLN A 43 -14.44 19.11 -20.67
C GLN A 43 -15.45 18.33 -19.84
N LEU A 44 -15.57 18.68 -18.56
CA LEU A 44 -16.56 18.09 -17.66
C LEU A 44 -17.80 18.97 -17.52
N PRO A 45 -18.96 18.40 -17.14
CA PRO A 45 -20.11 19.20 -16.76
C PRO A 45 -19.79 20.15 -15.59
N PRO A 46 -20.36 21.36 -15.54
CA PRO A 46 -20.09 22.31 -14.46
C PRO A 46 -20.42 21.74 -13.08
N GLY A 47 -19.44 21.78 -12.16
CA GLY A 47 -19.61 21.31 -10.78
C GLY A 47 -19.40 19.80 -10.58
N VAL A 48 -19.16 19.03 -11.64
CA VAL A 48 -18.78 17.61 -11.56
C VAL A 48 -17.28 17.50 -11.32
N GLU A 49 -16.89 16.67 -10.35
CA GLU A 49 -15.49 16.35 -10.05
C GLU A 49 -15.21 14.89 -10.41
N VAL A 50 -14.05 14.64 -11.01
CA VAL A 50 -13.57 13.30 -11.35
C VAL A 50 -12.12 13.16 -10.89
N ARG A 51 -11.76 12.01 -10.35
CA ARG A 51 -10.40 11.68 -9.91
C ARG A 51 -10.06 10.25 -10.29
N VAL A 52 -8.79 10.04 -10.61
CA VAL A 52 -8.17 8.71 -10.68
C VAL A 52 -7.60 8.42 -9.30
N LEU A 53 -7.97 7.29 -8.71
CA LEU A 53 -7.47 6.85 -7.40
C LEU A 53 -6.50 5.68 -7.59
N GLU A 54 -5.46 5.65 -6.74
CA GLU A 54 -4.52 4.51 -6.62
C GLU A 54 -4.04 4.00 -7.99
N ASN A 55 -3.47 4.89 -8.81
CA ASN A 55 -2.94 4.60 -10.15
C ASN A 55 -3.94 3.90 -11.11
N GLY A 56 -5.23 4.16 -10.94
CA GLY A 56 -6.27 3.63 -11.82
C GLY A 56 -7.04 2.46 -11.23
N GLN A 57 -6.66 1.97 -10.04
CA GLN A 57 -7.41 0.93 -9.31
C GLN A 57 -8.90 1.30 -9.18
N ALA A 58 -9.20 2.59 -9.05
CA ALA A 58 -10.56 3.07 -9.13
C ALA A 58 -10.66 4.47 -9.77
N LEU A 59 -11.82 4.73 -10.37
CA LEU A 59 -12.27 6.08 -10.70
C LEU A 59 -13.25 6.55 -9.64
N TRP A 60 -13.17 7.84 -9.31
CA TRP A 60 -14.04 8.49 -8.35
C TRP A 60 -14.73 9.67 -9.03
N LEU A 61 -16.05 9.74 -8.91
CA LEU A 61 -16.85 10.82 -9.46
C LEU A 61 -17.79 11.37 -8.39
N ARG A 62 -17.87 12.70 -8.31
CA ARG A 62 -18.84 13.41 -7.48
C ARG A 62 -19.66 14.37 -8.32
N ASN A 63 -20.98 14.27 -8.21
CA ASN A 63 -21.93 15.18 -8.84
C ASN A 63 -22.86 15.81 -7.80
N PRO A 64 -22.47 16.94 -7.17
CA PRO A 64 -23.30 17.65 -6.20
C PRO A 64 -24.36 18.55 -6.85
N THR A 65 -24.51 18.51 -8.19
CA THR A 65 -25.44 19.38 -8.91
C THR A 65 -26.88 18.90 -8.72
N ARG A 66 -27.85 19.65 -9.28
CA ARG A 66 -29.28 19.28 -9.23
C ARG A 66 -29.72 18.38 -10.38
N ILE A 67 -28.82 18.06 -11.29
CA ILE A 67 -29.09 17.28 -12.50
C ILE A 67 -28.34 15.97 -12.35
N ASP A 68 -29.03 14.86 -12.59
CA ASP A 68 -28.40 13.55 -12.60
C ASP A 68 -27.41 13.43 -13.76
N LEU A 69 -26.28 12.83 -13.45
CA LEU A 69 -25.25 12.45 -14.41
C LEU A 69 -25.29 10.94 -14.58
N VAL A 70 -25.27 10.46 -15.81
CA VAL A 70 -25.17 9.03 -16.11
C VAL A 70 -23.75 8.71 -16.54
N VAL A 71 -23.13 7.71 -15.89
CA VAL A 71 -21.84 7.14 -16.28
C VAL A 71 -22.09 5.97 -17.22
N LEU A 72 -21.40 5.96 -18.36
CA LEU A 72 -21.54 4.95 -19.39
C LEU A 72 -20.41 3.92 -19.32
N ASP A 73 -20.73 2.67 -19.62
CA ASP A 73 -19.74 1.64 -19.96
C ASP A 73 -19.18 1.86 -21.38
N THR A 74 -18.17 1.07 -21.74
CA THR A 74 -17.46 1.20 -23.02
C THR A 74 -18.37 0.92 -24.23
N ASP A 75 -19.38 0.09 -24.05
CA ASP A 75 -20.41 -0.22 -25.05
C ASP A 75 -21.55 0.83 -25.09
N GLY A 76 -21.49 1.85 -24.23
CA GLY A 76 -22.52 2.88 -24.10
C GLY A 76 -23.66 2.52 -23.14
N ALA A 77 -23.62 1.37 -22.47
CA ALA A 77 -24.64 1.02 -21.49
C ALA A 77 -24.60 1.98 -20.29
N GLN A 78 -25.78 2.35 -19.77
CA GLN A 78 -25.89 3.23 -18.61
C GLN A 78 -25.60 2.46 -17.32
N ARG A 79 -24.45 2.71 -16.68
CA ARG A 79 -23.98 1.95 -15.51
C ARG A 79 -24.40 2.58 -14.18
N TYR A 80 -24.12 3.86 -14.00
CA TYR A 80 -24.43 4.60 -12.77
C TYR A 80 -25.23 5.86 -13.07
N GLN A 81 -26.17 6.17 -12.19
CA GLN A 81 -26.82 7.47 -12.10
C GLN A 81 -26.34 8.14 -10.82
N VAL A 82 -25.77 9.34 -10.93
CA VAL A 82 -25.15 10.08 -9.82
C VAL A 82 -25.73 11.48 -9.76
N GLY A 83 -26.31 11.85 -8.62
CA GLY A 83 -26.94 13.15 -8.46
C GLY A 83 -27.26 13.49 -7.01
N PRO A 84 -28.11 14.50 -6.76
CA PRO A 84 -28.35 15.03 -5.40
C PRO A 84 -29.03 14.02 -4.47
N ASP A 85 -29.74 13.04 -5.02
CA ASP A 85 -30.41 11.98 -4.27
C ASP A 85 -29.48 10.78 -3.97
N GLY A 86 -28.24 10.81 -4.44
CA GLY A 86 -27.23 9.80 -4.21
C GLY A 86 -26.79 9.08 -5.50
N VAL A 87 -26.48 7.80 -5.36
CA VAL A 87 -26.05 6.93 -6.48
C VAL A 87 -27.02 5.79 -6.65
N ALA A 88 -27.40 5.52 -7.89
CA ALA A 88 -28.05 4.28 -8.30
C ALA A 88 -27.20 3.54 -9.33
N VAL A 89 -27.16 2.22 -9.21
CA VAL A 89 -26.52 1.31 -10.18
C VAL A 89 -27.59 0.65 -11.04
N ASN A 90 -27.29 0.44 -12.32
CA ASN A 90 -28.19 -0.28 -13.21
C ASN A 90 -28.11 -1.79 -12.97
N SER A 91 -29.11 -2.35 -12.28
CA SER A 91 -29.19 -3.78 -11.96
C SER A 91 -29.55 -4.67 -13.15
N ALA A 92 -29.85 -4.09 -14.32
CA ALA A 92 -30.03 -4.85 -15.56
C ALA A 92 -28.69 -5.29 -16.16
N LEU A 93 -27.58 -4.67 -15.76
CA LEU A 93 -26.24 -5.04 -16.17
C LEU A 93 -25.66 -6.08 -15.20
N PRO A 94 -24.75 -6.95 -15.68
CA PRO A 94 -23.97 -7.81 -14.79
C PRO A 94 -23.27 -6.98 -13.70
N PRO A 95 -23.13 -7.52 -12.48
CA PRO A 95 -22.31 -6.88 -11.47
C PRO A 95 -20.88 -6.66 -11.99
N GLU A 96 -20.28 -5.57 -11.58
CA GLU A 96 -18.89 -5.25 -11.90
C GLU A 96 -17.94 -6.32 -11.33
N GLU A 97 -16.92 -6.69 -12.10
CA GLU A 97 -15.90 -7.62 -11.63
C GLU A 97 -15.12 -6.96 -10.50
N THR A 98 -15.10 -7.60 -9.33
CA THR A 98 -14.30 -7.15 -8.18
C THR A 98 -12.80 -7.31 -8.48
N PRO A 99 -11.90 -6.60 -7.76
CA PRO A 99 -10.45 -6.68 -7.96
C PRO A 99 -9.81 -8.08 -7.87
N ALA A 100 -10.54 -9.09 -7.39
CA ALA A 100 -10.10 -10.49 -7.31
C ALA A 100 -10.68 -11.38 -8.45
N GLY A 101 -11.24 -10.77 -9.50
CA GLY A 101 -11.94 -11.45 -10.59
C GLY A 101 -11.01 -11.92 -11.71
N ASP A 102 -11.13 -13.20 -12.02
CA ASP A 102 -10.40 -13.98 -13.02
C ASP A 102 -10.56 -13.40 -14.43
N ILE A 103 -9.45 -13.09 -15.10
CA ILE A 103 -9.34 -12.67 -16.53
C ILE A 103 -9.72 -13.79 -17.52
N SER A 104 -10.59 -14.73 -17.15
CA SER A 104 -10.83 -15.94 -17.91
C SER A 104 -12.29 -16.30 -18.15
N GLU A 105 -13.18 -15.33 -18.34
CA GLU A 105 -14.44 -15.63 -19.04
C GLU A 105 -14.71 -14.65 -20.19
N ASP A 106 -14.62 -15.23 -21.38
CA ASP A 106 -15.06 -14.68 -22.66
C ASP A 106 -16.48 -14.11 -22.52
N HIS A 107 -16.60 -12.78 -22.47
CA HIS A 107 -17.88 -12.07 -22.49
C HIS A 107 -18.55 -12.12 -23.88
N SER A 108 -18.21 -13.08 -24.74
CA SER A 108 -19.05 -13.48 -25.87
C SER A 108 -20.33 -14.20 -25.42
N ARG A 109 -21.06 -13.67 -24.43
CA ARG A 109 -22.51 -13.87 -24.41
C ARG A 109 -23.10 -12.76 -25.24
N GLN A 110 -23.59 -13.16 -26.41
CA GLN A 110 -24.37 -12.36 -27.36
C GLN A 110 -25.59 -11.75 -26.66
N ALA A 111 -25.37 -10.70 -25.88
CA ALA A 111 -26.42 -9.90 -25.30
C ALA A 111 -26.95 -8.97 -26.39
N ALA A 112 -28.26 -8.76 -26.40
CA ALA A 112 -28.86 -7.64 -27.14
C ALA A 112 -28.07 -6.36 -26.84
N ASP A 113 -28.00 -5.44 -27.81
CA ASP A 113 -27.33 -4.14 -27.67
C ASP A 113 -27.55 -3.57 -26.26
N PRO A 114 -26.54 -3.58 -25.37
CA PRO A 114 -26.70 -3.20 -23.97
C PRO A 114 -27.16 -1.74 -23.83
N ALA A 115 -26.82 -0.88 -24.79
CA ALA A 115 -27.31 0.49 -24.87
C ALA A 115 -28.81 0.58 -25.21
N ALA A 116 -29.40 -0.46 -25.79
CA ALA A 116 -30.83 -0.51 -26.13
C ALA A 116 -31.72 -1.02 -24.98
N THR A 117 -31.13 -1.53 -23.89
CA THR A 117 -31.90 -2.01 -22.71
C THR A 117 -32.18 -0.85 -21.76
N ALA A 118 -33.46 -0.64 -21.41
CA ALA A 118 -33.83 0.39 -20.45
C ALA A 118 -33.21 0.08 -19.06
N PRO A 119 -32.55 1.06 -18.41
CA PRO A 119 -31.87 0.83 -17.14
C PRO A 119 -32.86 0.51 -16.01
N GLN A 120 -32.44 -0.38 -15.11
CA GLN A 120 -33.14 -0.69 -13.87
C GLN A 120 -32.36 -0.12 -12.70
N TRP A 121 -32.74 1.07 -12.25
CA TRP A 121 -32.00 1.77 -11.19
C TRP A 121 -32.25 1.17 -9.82
N GLN A 122 -31.18 0.69 -9.19
CA GLN A 122 -31.16 0.27 -7.80
C GLN A 122 -30.28 1.23 -7.01
N ARG A 123 -30.85 1.87 -5.98
CA ARG A 123 -30.09 2.78 -5.10
C ARG A 123 -28.96 2.04 -4.39
N GLN A 124 -27.74 2.57 -4.52
CA GLN A 124 -26.52 2.05 -3.88
C GLN A 124 -26.07 2.96 -2.73
N SER A 125 -26.18 4.28 -2.89
CA SER A 125 -25.75 5.27 -1.88
C SER A 125 -26.75 6.42 -1.79
N THR A 126 -26.71 7.13 -0.67
CA THR A 126 -27.39 8.42 -0.47
C THR A 126 -26.45 9.61 -0.70
N GLU A 127 -25.15 9.36 -0.85
CA GLU A 127 -24.16 10.37 -1.15
C GLU A 127 -23.99 10.54 -2.67
N PRO A 128 -23.75 11.76 -3.18
CA PRO A 128 -23.63 12.06 -4.62
C PRO A 128 -22.25 11.66 -5.17
N VAL A 129 -21.72 10.53 -4.73
CA VAL A 129 -20.35 10.07 -4.96
C VAL A 129 -20.38 8.60 -5.35
N VAL A 130 -19.81 8.28 -6.50
CA VAL A 130 -19.59 6.90 -6.95
C VAL A 130 -18.10 6.65 -7.11
N GLN A 131 -17.71 5.44 -6.76
CA GLN A 131 -16.39 4.91 -7.04
C GLN A 131 -16.56 3.54 -7.68
N TRP A 132 -15.81 3.27 -8.74
CA TRP A 132 -15.89 2.02 -9.49
C TRP A 132 -14.53 1.66 -10.08
N HIS A 133 -14.37 0.40 -10.47
CA HIS A 133 -13.17 -0.11 -11.11
C HIS A 133 -13.25 0.14 -12.62
N ASN A 134 -12.12 0.46 -13.26
CA ASN A 134 -12.11 0.59 -14.71
C ASN A 134 -10.91 -0.15 -15.28
N HIS A 135 -11.18 -1.27 -15.95
CA HIS A 135 -10.16 -2.13 -16.56
C HIS A 135 -9.32 -1.43 -17.65
N PHE A 136 -9.74 -0.28 -18.17
CA PHE A 136 -8.94 0.50 -19.12
C PHE A 136 -8.03 1.51 -18.42
N ALA A 137 -8.46 2.04 -17.28
CA ALA A 137 -7.66 2.93 -16.45
C ALA A 137 -6.64 2.18 -15.58
N HIS A 138 -6.83 0.88 -15.35
CA HIS A 138 -5.97 0.01 -14.56
C HIS A 138 -5.22 -1.01 -15.42
N TRP A 139 -4.06 -1.48 -14.95
CA TRP A 139 -3.35 -2.63 -15.50
C TRP A 139 -3.56 -3.85 -14.61
N GLY A 140 -4.48 -4.73 -15.02
CA GLY A 140 -4.82 -5.94 -14.26
C GLY A 140 -4.01 -7.18 -14.63
N ASP A 141 -3.17 -7.11 -15.66
CA ASP A 141 -2.44 -8.29 -16.12
C ASP A 141 -1.25 -8.60 -15.19
N ALA A 142 -1.08 -9.88 -14.87
CA ALA A 142 0.05 -10.36 -14.07
C ALA A 142 1.42 -10.11 -14.73
N GLN A 143 1.44 -9.97 -16.06
CA GLN A 143 2.65 -9.67 -16.83
C GLN A 143 2.75 -8.16 -17.08
N LEU A 144 3.97 -7.63 -17.05
CA LEU A 144 4.22 -6.24 -17.43
C LEU A 144 3.89 -5.99 -18.92
N PRO A 145 3.51 -4.77 -19.30
CA PRO A 145 3.31 -4.43 -20.70
C PRO A 145 4.55 -4.73 -21.54
N ALA A 146 4.37 -5.25 -22.75
CA ALA A 146 5.47 -5.64 -23.63
C ALA A 146 6.48 -4.50 -23.87
N ALA A 147 6.01 -3.24 -23.97
CA ALA A 147 6.86 -2.07 -24.12
C ALA A 147 7.80 -1.89 -22.91
N ALA A 148 7.26 -1.99 -21.68
CA ALA A 148 8.03 -1.90 -20.44
C ALA A 148 9.04 -3.04 -20.29
N VAL A 149 8.72 -4.25 -20.78
CA VAL A 149 9.68 -5.37 -20.77
C VAL A 149 10.82 -5.12 -21.77
N SER A 150 10.51 -4.56 -22.94
CA SER A 150 11.51 -4.34 -23.99
C SER A 150 12.45 -3.16 -23.70
N ASP A 151 11.95 -2.15 -23.01
CA ASP A 151 12.68 -0.91 -22.74
C ASP A 151 12.28 -0.31 -21.37
N PRO A 152 12.67 -0.96 -20.26
CA PRO A 152 12.15 -0.64 -18.93
C PRO A 152 12.55 0.74 -18.42
N ASP A 153 13.65 1.31 -18.92
CA ASP A 153 14.25 2.56 -18.44
C ASP A 153 13.68 3.81 -19.13
N HIS A 154 12.68 3.67 -20.00
CA HIS A 154 12.04 4.78 -20.72
C HIS A 154 10.54 4.82 -20.48
N GLU A 155 9.96 6.01 -20.62
CA GLU A 155 8.53 6.21 -20.50
C GLU A 155 7.78 5.67 -21.72
N HIS A 156 6.67 4.95 -21.49
CA HIS A 156 5.81 4.42 -22.55
C HIS A 156 4.35 4.76 -22.31
N LEU A 157 3.65 5.22 -23.35
CA LEU A 157 2.18 5.18 -23.35
C LEU A 157 1.73 3.72 -23.54
N ILE A 158 1.07 3.15 -22.54
CA ILE A 158 0.54 1.79 -22.61
C ILE A 158 -0.81 1.79 -23.30
N ARG A 159 -1.71 2.70 -22.89
CA ARG A 159 -3.00 2.94 -23.54
C ARG A 159 -3.60 4.28 -23.14
N ALA A 160 -4.42 4.83 -24.03
CA ALA A 160 -5.41 5.84 -23.67
C ALA A 160 -6.70 5.15 -23.21
N TRP A 161 -7.43 5.79 -22.31
CA TRP A 161 -8.73 5.32 -21.84
C TRP A 161 -9.73 6.48 -21.79
N GLN A 162 -11.01 6.13 -21.87
CA GLN A 162 -12.10 7.09 -21.83
C GLN A 162 -13.31 6.53 -21.10
N VAL A 163 -14.10 7.41 -20.49
CA VAL A 163 -15.40 7.08 -19.88
C VAL A 163 -16.43 8.07 -20.39
N GLY A 164 -17.50 7.55 -20.99
CA GLY A 164 -18.62 8.35 -21.46
C GLY A 164 -19.50 8.82 -20.31
N LEU A 165 -19.97 10.06 -20.40
CA LEU A 165 -20.92 10.64 -19.45
C LEU A 165 -22.09 11.25 -20.22
N GLU A 166 -23.31 11.11 -19.68
CA GLU A 166 -24.46 11.89 -20.11
C GLU A 166 -24.89 12.85 -19.01
N TYR A 167 -25.07 14.13 -19.36
CA TYR A 167 -25.50 15.17 -18.45
C TYR A 167 -26.38 16.18 -19.19
N ASP A 168 -27.62 16.35 -18.74
CA ASP A 168 -28.61 17.27 -19.34
C ASP A 168 -28.78 17.05 -20.88
N GLY A 169 -28.87 15.79 -21.29
CA GLY A 169 -28.99 15.40 -22.71
C GLY A 169 -27.75 15.64 -23.56
N ARG A 170 -26.62 16.03 -22.96
CA ARG A 170 -25.33 16.21 -23.64
C ARG A 170 -24.36 15.12 -23.26
N HIS A 171 -23.56 14.70 -24.23
CA HIS A 171 -22.47 13.75 -24.01
C HIS A 171 -21.20 14.49 -23.61
N TYR A 172 -20.52 13.97 -22.60
CA TYR A 172 -19.20 14.37 -22.16
C TYR A 172 -18.30 13.13 -22.09
N GLU A 173 -17.00 13.35 -22.00
CA GLU A 173 -16.03 12.27 -22.02
C GLU A 173 -14.90 12.60 -21.05
N ILE A 174 -14.70 11.71 -20.08
CA ILE A 174 -13.48 11.70 -19.28
C ILE A 174 -12.43 10.99 -20.12
N ARG A 175 -11.25 11.59 -20.24
CA ARG A 175 -10.12 10.96 -20.94
C ARG A 175 -8.92 10.84 -20.03
N GLY A 176 -8.14 9.80 -20.23
CA GLY A 176 -6.87 9.64 -19.54
C GLY A 176 -5.92 8.70 -20.25
N GLU A 177 -4.77 8.53 -19.66
CA GLU A 177 -3.68 7.71 -20.16
C GLU A 177 -3.12 6.84 -19.06
N LEU A 178 -2.84 5.59 -19.40
CA LEU A 178 -2.04 4.67 -18.61
C LEU A 178 -0.63 4.65 -19.21
N ARG A 179 0.35 5.08 -18.42
CA ARG A 179 1.75 5.19 -18.81
C ARG A 179 2.63 4.32 -17.94
N TRP A 180 3.68 3.77 -18.53
CA TRP A 180 4.83 3.27 -17.81
C TRP A 180 5.81 4.42 -17.60
N ILE A 181 6.17 4.70 -16.35
CA ILE A 181 7.14 5.70 -15.96
C ILE A 181 8.20 4.98 -15.12
N PRO A 182 9.46 4.89 -15.58
CA PRO A 182 10.51 4.23 -14.82
C PRO A 182 10.76 4.95 -13.49
N GLY A 183 10.89 4.18 -12.41
CA GLY A 183 11.37 4.73 -11.15
C GLY A 183 12.88 5.00 -11.14
N PRO A 184 13.37 5.65 -10.07
CA PRO A 184 14.80 5.95 -9.94
C PRO A 184 15.60 4.68 -9.60
N SER A 185 16.93 4.77 -9.71
CA SER A 185 17.80 3.74 -9.16
C SER A 185 17.63 3.60 -7.64
N PRO A 186 17.47 2.37 -7.09
CA PRO A 186 17.30 2.15 -5.65
C PRO A 186 18.59 2.33 -4.84
N VAL A 187 19.74 2.47 -5.52
CA VAL A 187 21.08 2.42 -4.91
C VAL A 187 21.25 3.43 -3.78
N ALA A 188 20.84 4.68 -3.97
CA ALA A 188 20.96 5.72 -2.95
C ALA A 188 20.16 5.38 -1.68
N TRP A 189 18.95 4.86 -1.84
CA TRP A 189 18.04 4.51 -0.75
C TRP A 189 18.52 3.29 0.04
N VAL A 190 19.09 2.31 -0.66
CA VAL A 190 19.76 1.16 -0.05
C VAL A 190 21.00 1.60 0.74
N PHE A 191 21.80 2.52 0.21
CA PHE A 191 22.95 3.05 0.94
C PHE A 191 22.55 3.79 2.22
N ILE A 192 21.48 4.59 2.19
CA ILE A 192 20.93 5.25 3.38
C ILE A 192 20.50 4.20 4.41
N ALA A 193 19.73 3.20 4.00
CA ALA A 193 19.29 2.12 4.89
C ALA A 193 20.49 1.37 5.50
N LEU A 194 21.51 1.03 4.70
CA LEU A 194 22.71 0.35 5.15
C LEU A 194 23.52 1.20 6.15
N ALA A 195 23.68 2.50 5.87
CA ALA A 195 24.38 3.40 6.78
C ALA A 195 23.68 3.50 8.14
N LEU A 196 22.33 3.58 8.15
CA LEU A 196 21.54 3.58 9.37
C LEU A 196 21.61 2.24 10.12
N ALA A 197 21.65 1.12 9.40
CA ALA A 197 21.82 -0.20 9.99
C ALA A 197 23.18 -0.32 10.69
N ILE A 198 24.26 0.08 10.02
CA ILE A 198 25.61 0.06 10.58
C ILE A 198 25.69 1.01 11.79
N GLY A 199 25.20 2.24 11.67
CA GLY A 199 25.22 3.22 12.76
C GLY A 199 24.48 2.71 14.00
N THR A 200 23.27 2.17 13.82
CA THR A 200 22.46 1.61 14.91
C THR A 200 23.11 0.38 15.54
N TRP A 201 23.68 -0.52 14.73
CA TRP A 201 24.43 -1.68 15.20
C TRP A 201 25.66 -1.27 16.03
N LEU A 202 26.41 -0.26 15.59
CA LEU A 202 27.60 0.22 16.28
C LEU A 202 27.29 0.80 17.67
N LEU A 203 26.11 1.39 17.87
CA LEU A 203 25.67 1.90 19.19
C LEU A 203 25.61 0.79 20.26
N ALA A 204 25.41 -0.47 19.86
CA ALA A 204 25.37 -1.61 20.78
C ALA A 204 26.71 -1.84 21.50
N PHE A 205 27.83 -1.47 20.88
CA PHE A 205 29.17 -1.65 21.45
C PHE A 205 29.56 -0.58 22.48
N ALA A 206 28.83 0.53 22.55
CA ALA A 206 29.08 1.60 23.52
C ALA A 206 28.69 1.21 24.97
N ARG A 207 28.20 -0.01 25.20
CA ARG A 207 27.82 -0.58 26.51
C ARG A 207 26.82 0.26 27.32
N ARG A 208 26.04 1.11 26.63
CA ARG A 208 24.99 1.96 27.22
C ARG A 208 23.68 1.69 26.50
N GLU A 209 22.84 0.84 27.08
CA GLU A 209 21.55 0.43 26.51
C GLU A 209 20.64 1.63 26.21
N ARG A 210 20.73 2.72 26.99
CA ARG A 210 20.02 3.98 26.73
C ARG A 210 20.28 4.58 25.35
N LEU A 211 21.42 4.27 24.72
CA LEU A 211 21.73 4.77 23.37
C LEU A 211 20.80 4.14 22.31
N LEU A 212 20.21 2.99 22.59
CA LEU A 212 19.22 2.37 21.70
C LEU A 212 17.84 3.03 21.80
N VAL A 213 17.60 3.94 22.77
CA VAL A 213 16.32 4.66 22.90
C VAL A 213 16.03 5.45 21.63
N LEU A 214 17.02 6.21 21.14
CA LEU A 214 16.85 7.07 19.97
C LEU A 214 16.49 6.27 18.69
N PRO A 215 17.27 5.27 18.24
CA PRO A 215 16.89 4.49 17.06
C PRO A 215 15.55 3.76 17.27
N THR A 216 15.27 3.23 18.46
CA THR A 216 13.97 2.60 18.73
C THR A 216 12.81 3.59 18.60
N ALA A 217 12.96 4.81 19.11
CA ALA A 217 11.94 5.86 18.98
C ALA A 217 11.78 6.31 17.52
N VAL A 218 12.89 6.47 16.78
CA VAL A 218 12.87 6.78 15.35
C VAL A 218 12.11 5.71 14.56
N LEU A 219 12.35 4.43 14.84
CA LEU A 219 11.64 3.32 14.22
C LEU A 219 10.12 3.41 14.44
N VAL A 220 9.70 3.64 15.68
CA VAL A 220 8.27 3.76 16.03
C VAL A 220 7.63 4.92 15.29
N VAL A 221 8.27 6.10 15.30
CA VAL A 221 7.74 7.30 14.64
C VAL A 221 7.71 7.13 13.13
N SER A 222 8.77 6.61 12.51
CA SER A 222 8.83 6.43 11.05
C SER A 222 7.80 5.43 10.56
N SER A 223 7.68 4.28 11.24
CA SER A 223 6.71 3.24 10.88
C SER A 223 5.26 3.70 11.07
N ALA A 224 4.97 4.39 12.17
CA ALA A 224 3.64 4.95 12.43
C ALA A 224 3.28 6.04 11.42
N TRP A 225 4.22 6.92 11.06
CA TRP A 225 3.99 7.97 10.07
C TRP A 225 3.72 7.38 8.68
N HIS A 226 4.59 6.47 8.22
CA HIS A 226 4.44 5.82 6.92
C HIS A 226 3.07 5.14 6.81
N GLY A 227 2.64 4.41 7.83
CA GLY A 227 1.36 3.73 7.74
C GLY A 227 0.13 4.59 7.98
N ALA A 228 0.22 5.66 8.76
CA ALA A 228 -0.85 6.66 8.81
C ALA A 228 -1.05 7.30 7.43
N ALA A 229 0.05 7.59 6.72
CA ALA A 229 -0.01 8.11 5.36
C ALA A 229 -0.48 7.07 4.34
N MET A 230 -0.13 5.79 4.51
CA MET A 230 -0.67 4.70 3.69
C MET A 230 -2.18 4.60 3.86
N LEU A 231 -2.68 4.59 5.10
CA LEU A 231 -4.12 4.54 5.36
C LEU A 231 -4.86 5.77 4.78
N ALA A 232 -4.23 6.94 4.82
CA ALA A 232 -4.80 8.17 4.25
C ALA A 232 -4.74 8.20 2.70
N GLY A 233 -3.82 7.45 2.08
CA GLY A 233 -3.67 7.40 0.63
C GLY A 233 -4.56 6.35 -0.03
N ARG A 234 -4.84 5.25 0.68
CA ARG A 234 -5.68 4.15 0.21
C ARG A 234 -7.17 4.41 0.38
N ASN A 235 -7.68 5.30 -0.46
CA ASN A 235 -9.07 5.76 -0.42
C ASN A 235 -10.00 4.97 -1.33
N ALA A 236 -9.48 4.09 -2.18
CA ALA A 236 -10.27 3.23 -3.04
C ALA A 236 -10.81 1.99 -2.31
N GLU A 237 -10.30 1.69 -1.12
CA GLU A 237 -10.64 0.49 -0.35
C GLU A 237 -11.36 0.84 0.96
N ASP A 238 -12.07 -0.14 1.54
CA ASP A 238 -12.60 0.00 2.89
C ASP A 238 -11.44 0.12 3.89
N GLY A 239 -11.32 1.29 4.53
CA GLY A 239 -10.27 1.57 5.50
C GLY A 239 -10.23 0.57 6.67
N ARG A 240 -11.35 -0.09 7.00
CA ARG A 240 -11.34 -1.19 8.00
C ARG A 240 -10.56 -2.40 7.51
N THR A 241 -10.72 -2.76 6.24
CA THR A 241 -9.99 -3.88 5.62
C THR A 241 -8.51 -3.56 5.58
N VAL A 242 -8.13 -2.37 5.10
CA VAL A 242 -6.73 -1.90 5.08
C VAL A 242 -6.13 -1.91 6.49
N LEU A 243 -6.83 -1.37 7.48
CA LEU A 243 -6.35 -1.33 8.85
C LEU A 243 -6.13 -2.73 9.45
N THR A 244 -7.09 -3.64 9.25
CA THR A 244 -7.09 -4.96 9.91
C THR A 244 -6.18 -5.97 9.24
N HIS A 245 -6.16 -6.03 7.90
CA HIS A 245 -5.40 -7.02 7.14
C HIS A 245 -3.95 -6.56 6.92
N ASP A 246 -3.77 -5.27 6.59
CA ASP A 246 -2.47 -4.81 6.11
C ASP A 246 -1.64 -4.08 7.16
N TYR A 247 -2.26 -3.57 8.23
CA TYR A 247 -1.58 -2.65 9.15
C TYR A 247 -1.60 -3.07 10.63
N LEU A 248 -2.44 -4.04 11.01
CA LEU A 248 -2.45 -4.58 12.37
C LEU A 248 -1.07 -5.09 12.84
N PRO A 249 -0.26 -5.79 12.00
CA PRO A 249 1.10 -6.20 12.40
C PRO A 249 2.03 -5.02 12.71
N ALA A 250 1.95 -3.94 11.94
CA ALA A 250 2.74 -2.73 12.16
C ALA A 250 2.32 -2.01 13.46
N ILE A 251 1.02 -1.95 13.76
CA ILE A 251 0.52 -1.41 15.04
C ILE A 251 1.07 -2.22 16.22
N ALA A 252 1.02 -3.55 16.15
CA ALA A 252 1.55 -4.41 17.19
C ALA A 252 3.06 -4.22 17.39
N ALA A 253 3.82 -4.10 16.30
CA ALA A 253 5.25 -3.80 16.34
C ALA A 253 5.52 -2.42 16.95
N GLY A 254 4.72 -1.40 16.61
CA GLY A 254 4.80 -0.05 17.18
C GLY A 254 4.56 -0.05 18.70
N LEU A 255 3.56 -0.78 19.20
CA LEU A 255 3.30 -0.90 20.64
C LEU A 255 4.48 -1.55 21.38
N LEU A 256 5.07 -2.61 20.81
CA LEU A 256 6.29 -3.21 21.36
C LEU A 256 7.46 -2.22 21.36
N GLY A 257 7.57 -1.39 20.33
CA GLY A 257 8.57 -0.33 20.24
C GLY A 257 8.40 0.76 21.31
N VAL A 258 7.16 1.18 21.60
CA VAL A 258 6.87 2.13 22.70
C VAL A 258 7.28 1.54 24.04
N VAL A 259 6.93 0.27 24.30
CA VAL A 259 7.38 -0.45 25.51
C VAL A 259 8.91 -0.50 25.58
N ALA A 260 9.57 -0.79 24.45
CA ALA A 260 11.02 -0.82 24.36
C ALA A 260 11.66 0.54 24.70
N VAL A 261 11.13 1.64 24.16
CA VAL A 261 11.59 3.01 24.46
C VAL A 261 11.53 3.29 25.96
N VAL A 262 10.39 2.99 26.61
CA VAL A 262 10.21 3.20 28.06
C VAL A 262 11.20 2.36 28.87
N LEU A 263 11.36 1.08 28.52
CA LEU A 263 12.28 0.18 29.22
C LEU A 263 13.75 0.59 29.03
N LEU A 264 14.16 0.95 27.82
CA LEU A 264 15.51 1.42 27.54
C LEU A 264 15.81 2.75 28.22
N ALA A 265 14.85 3.69 28.24
CA ALA A 265 14.99 4.98 28.92
C ALA A 265 15.12 4.84 30.45
N THR A 266 14.60 3.74 31.00
CA THR A 266 14.66 3.41 32.43
C THR A 266 15.76 2.40 32.79
N ASP A 267 16.77 2.21 31.92
CA ASP A 267 17.90 1.27 32.08
C ASP A 267 17.51 -0.20 32.26
N ARG A 268 16.30 -0.58 31.86
CA ARG A 268 15.87 -1.97 31.92
C ARG A 268 16.48 -2.72 30.74
N ARG A 269 17.45 -3.58 31.04
CA ARG A 269 18.14 -4.46 30.06
C ARG A 269 17.20 -5.30 29.20
N ASN A 270 15.97 -5.55 29.65
CA ASN A 270 14.97 -6.28 28.86
C ASN A 270 14.44 -5.46 27.67
N GLY A 271 14.58 -4.13 27.68
CA GLY A 271 14.10 -3.24 26.62
C GLY A 271 14.66 -3.57 25.24
N ARG A 272 15.92 -4.03 25.15
CA ARG A 272 16.54 -4.42 23.88
C ARG A 272 15.83 -5.60 23.18
N TRP A 273 15.19 -6.49 23.94
CA TRP A 273 14.41 -7.59 23.37
C TRP A 273 13.11 -7.07 22.73
N PHE A 274 12.42 -6.15 23.41
CA PHE A 274 11.23 -5.49 22.85
C PHE A 274 11.59 -4.65 21.63
N ALA A 275 12.73 -3.95 21.65
CA ALA A 275 13.22 -3.18 20.50
C ALA A 275 13.47 -4.09 19.29
N ALA A 276 14.08 -5.26 19.50
CA ALA A 276 14.30 -6.22 18.43
C ALA A 276 13.00 -6.84 17.89
N LEU A 277 12.01 -7.12 18.74
CA LEU A 277 10.70 -7.60 18.27
C LEU A 277 9.96 -6.53 17.45
N ALA A 278 10.01 -5.27 17.88
CA ALA A 278 9.48 -4.14 17.13
C ALA A 278 10.19 -3.97 15.77
N ALA A 279 11.52 -4.10 15.77
CA ALA A 279 12.36 -4.07 14.56
C ALA A 279 12.06 -5.22 13.60
N ILE A 280 11.86 -6.43 14.11
CA ILE A 280 11.45 -7.61 13.33
C ILE A 280 10.12 -7.34 12.61
N GLY A 281 9.09 -6.89 13.34
CA GLY A 281 7.77 -6.64 12.75
C GLY A 281 7.78 -5.48 11.74
N SER A 282 8.30 -4.33 12.14
CA SER A 282 8.32 -3.13 11.29
C SER A 282 9.27 -3.27 10.10
N GLY A 283 10.43 -3.91 10.31
CA GLY A 283 11.42 -4.17 9.27
C GLY A 283 10.94 -5.19 8.24
N ALA A 284 10.17 -6.21 8.65
CA ALA A 284 9.57 -7.14 7.71
C ALA A 284 8.59 -6.44 6.76
N VAL A 285 7.73 -5.55 7.29
CA VAL A 285 6.83 -4.72 6.48
C VAL A 285 7.63 -3.85 5.51
N ALA A 286 8.58 -3.05 6.02
CA ALA A 286 9.37 -2.15 5.18
C ALA A 286 10.19 -2.87 4.08
N LEU A 287 10.77 -4.04 4.37
CA LEU A 287 11.64 -4.76 3.43
C LEU A 287 10.88 -5.64 2.45
N LEU A 288 9.85 -6.36 2.92
CA LEU A 288 9.15 -7.36 2.09
C LEU A 288 7.99 -6.75 1.30
N ARG A 289 7.37 -5.70 1.82
CA ARG A 289 6.19 -5.06 1.21
C ARG A 289 6.54 -3.75 0.54
N ASP A 290 7.23 -2.87 1.25
CA ASP A 290 7.31 -1.45 0.85
C ASP A 290 8.63 -1.09 0.15
N SER A 291 9.60 -2.00 0.09
CA SER A 291 10.92 -1.73 -0.50
C SER A 291 10.85 -1.35 -1.98
N ALA A 292 9.78 -1.76 -2.67
CA ALA A 292 9.49 -1.36 -4.04
C ALA A 292 9.43 0.15 -4.24
N VAL A 293 9.17 0.94 -3.19
CA VAL A 293 9.20 2.40 -3.26
C VAL A 293 10.58 2.94 -3.70
N TRP A 294 11.66 2.21 -3.43
CA TRP A 294 13.02 2.64 -3.77
C TRP A 294 13.29 2.67 -5.28
N TRP A 295 12.53 1.90 -6.07
CA TRP A 295 12.71 1.80 -7.52
C TRP A 295 11.42 2.04 -8.32
N SER A 296 10.30 2.38 -7.68
CA SER A 296 9.05 2.71 -8.36
C SER A 296 8.91 4.20 -8.60
N SER A 297 8.18 4.58 -9.65
CA SER A 297 7.83 5.97 -9.93
C SER A 297 6.60 6.47 -9.16
N THR A 298 5.80 5.59 -8.58
CA THR A 298 4.58 5.93 -7.84
C THR A 298 4.43 5.16 -6.52
N SER A 299 3.63 5.72 -5.60
CA SER A 299 3.25 5.10 -4.33
C SER A 299 1.82 5.51 -3.97
N VAL A 300 1.04 4.59 -3.41
CA VAL A 300 -0.31 4.87 -2.86
C VAL A 300 -0.28 5.58 -1.51
N VAL A 301 0.90 5.87 -0.96
CA VAL A 301 1.05 6.60 0.31
C VAL A 301 0.75 8.09 0.08
N ALA A 302 -0.05 8.70 0.97
CA ALA A 302 -0.40 10.13 0.91
C ALA A 302 0.76 11.06 1.32
N LEU A 303 1.95 10.86 0.76
CA LEU A 303 3.15 11.67 0.95
C LEU A 303 3.85 11.91 -0.38
N PRO A 304 4.72 12.95 -0.47
CA PRO A 304 5.69 13.00 -1.55
C PRO A 304 6.52 11.71 -1.58
N ILE A 305 6.69 11.13 -2.76
CA ILE A 305 7.33 9.82 -2.92
C ILE A 305 8.75 9.75 -2.32
N ASP A 306 9.52 10.83 -2.35
CA ASP A 306 10.84 10.87 -1.73
C ASP A 306 10.79 10.78 -0.21
N LEU A 307 9.75 11.34 0.41
CA LEU A 307 9.55 11.21 1.85
C LEU A 307 9.15 9.77 2.20
N ASP A 308 8.36 9.13 1.35
CA ASP A 308 8.02 7.71 1.50
C ASP A 308 9.28 6.82 1.46
N ARG A 309 10.15 7.04 0.47
CA ARG A 309 11.46 6.37 0.36
C ARG A 309 12.32 6.58 1.61
N VAL A 310 12.38 7.80 2.14
CA VAL A 310 13.09 8.09 3.40
C VAL A 310 12.53 7.26 4.55
N LEU A 311 11.21 7.23 4.73
CA LEU A 311 10.58 6.49 5.83
C LEU A 311 10.83 5.00 5.73
N VAL A 312 10.73 4.42 4.52
CA VAL A 312 11.04 3.00 4.27
C VAL A 312 12.52 2.71 4.52
N SER A 313 13.44 3.54 4.00
CA SER A 313 14.89 3.39 4.24
C SER A 313 15.26 3.49 5.73
N VAL A 314 14.67 4.43 6.46
CA VAL A 314 14.89 4.60 7.90
C VAL A 314 14.38 3.39 8.66
N THR A 315 13.14 2.97 8.40
CA THR A 315 12.50 1.83 9.07
C THR A 315 13.29 0.54 8.82
N ALA A 316 13.67 0.27 7.56
CA ALA A 316 14.47 -0.89 7.17
C ALA A 316 15.86 -0.88 7.82
N GLY A 317 16.60 0.22 7.68
CA GLY A 317 17.96 0.35 8.19
C GLY A 317 18.05 0.23 9.71
N VAL A 318 17.23 1.01 10.43
CA VAL A 318 17.18 0.96 11.89
C VAL A 318 16.76 -0.42 12.39
N SER A 319 15.80 -1.07 11.73
CA SER A 319 15.36 -2.42 12.09
C SER A 319 16.49 -3.45 11.99
N ILE A 320 17.23 -3.46 10.86
CA ILE A 320 18.38 -4.35 10.67
C ILE A 320 19.43 -4.10 11.76
N GLY A 321 19.73 -2.83 12.04
CA GLY A 321 20.72 -2.46 13.06
C GLY A 321 20.32 -2.89 14.48
N LEU A 322 19.05 -2.74 14.87
CA LEU A 322 18.54 -3.18 16.17
C LEU A 322 18.57 -4.70 16.34
N VAL A 323 18.24 -5.45 15.28
CA VAL A 323 18.34 -6.92 15.29
C VAL A 323 19.81 -7.36 15.40
N ALA A 324 20.71 -6.76 14.61
CA ALA A 324 22.14 -7.05 14.69
C ALA A 324 22.73 -6.71 16.07
N ALA A 325 22.32 -5.58 16.67
CA ALA A 325 22.72 -5.17 18.02
C ALA A 325 22.37 -6.22 19.07
N LEU A 326 21.16 -6.79 18.99
CA LEU A 326 20.72 -7.85 19.89
C LEU A 326 21.53 -9.13 19.71
N LEU A 327 21.80 -9.53 18.47
CA LEU A 327 22.49 -10.79 18.15
C LEU A 327 23.98 -10.78 18.53
N THR A 328 24.60 -9.59 18.53
CA THR A 328 26.05 -9.44 18.74
C THR A 328 26.44 -9.05 20.16
N THR A 329 25.49 -8.69 21.03
CA THR A 329 25.78 -8.31 22.43
C THR A 329 25.44 -9.44 23.41
N PRO A 330 26.44 -10.13 23.99
CA PRO A 330 26.20 -11.26 24.89
C PRO A 330 25.35 -10.85 26.09
N ALA A 331 24.49 -11.77 26.56
CA ALA A 331 23.81 -11.60 27.84
C ALA A 331 24.86 -11.53 28.96
N PRO A 332 24.75 -10.59 29.91
CA PRO A 332 25.67 -10.55 31.04
C PRO A 332 25.61 -11.89 31.77
N GLN A 333 26.76 -12.52 31.97
CA GLN A 333 26.86 -13.73 32.78
C GLN A 333 26.32 -13.38 34.16
N SER A 334 25.25 -14.05 34.59
CA SER A 334 24.87 -14.06 36.00
C SER A 334 26.06 -14.65 36.73
N THR A 335 26.78 -13.82 37.49
CA THR A 335 27.81 -14.30 38.41
C THR A 335 27.11 -15.26 39.36
N ARG A 336 27.21 -16.55 39.07
CA ARG A 336 26.73 -17.62 39.93
C ARG A 336 27.67 -17.56 41.12
N SER A 337 27.22 -16.95 42.20
CA SER A 337 27.88 -17.08 43.50
C SER A 337 27.80 -18.56 43.86
N GLU A 338 28.88 -19.31 43.61
CA GLU A 338 29.03 -20.62 44.24
C GLU A 338 28.96 -20.43 45.75
N PRO A 339 28.10 -21.17 46.47
CA PRO A 339 28.13 -21.15 47.91
C PRO A 339 29.45 -21.75 48.36
N SER A 340 30.29 -20.92 49.00
CA SER A 340 31.50 -21.35 49.68
C SER A 340 31.13 -22.45 50.68
N SER A 341 31.46 -23.71 50.36
CA SER A 341 31.44 -24.80 51.32
C SER A 341 32.51 -24.53 52.37
N ILE A 342 32.10 -24.01 53.53
CA ILE A 342 32.95 -23.93 54.73
C ILE A 342 33.10 -25.36 55.26
N SER A 343 34.37 -25.70 55.49
CA SER A 343 34.91 -26.98 55.96
C SER A 343 34.53 -27.30 57.39
#